data_AF-A0A957ZWL7-F1
#
_entry.id   AF-A0A957ZWL7-F1
#
_cell.length_a   1.000
_cell.length_b   1.000
_cell.length_c   1.000
_cell.angle_alpha   90.00
_cell.angle_beta   90.00
_cell.angle_gamma   90.00
#
_symmetry.space_group_name_H-M   'P 1'
#
loop_
_entity.id
_entity.type
_entity.pdbx_description
1 polymer ?
#
loop_
_entity_poly.entity_id
_entity_poly.type
_entity_poly.pdbx_seq_one_letter_code
_entity_poly.pdbx_strand_id
1 'polypeptide(L)' 'MSEQLTHLDAHGHAAMVDVGDKAVTSRTAVARGEVRMQPRTLAAI' A
#
# COMPACT_ATOMS: atom_id res chain seq x y z
N MET A 1 23.80 -1.20 0.98
CA MET A 1 23.13 -1.67 -0.25
C MET A 1 21.67 -1.26 -0.15
N SER A 2 21.18 -0.38 -1.03
CA SER A 2 19.77 0.02 -1.05
C SER A 2 18.93 -1.11 -1.65
N GLU A 3 17.85 -1.52 -0.99
CA GLU A 3 16.90 -2.47 -1.57
C GLU A 3 16.24 -1.90 -2.82
N GLN A 4 16.14 -2.70 -3.88
CA GLN A 4 15.55 -2.29 -5.15
C GLN A 4 14.03 -2.26 -5.03
N LEU A 5 13.41 -1.13 -5.40
CA LEU A 5 11.95 -0.99 -5.41
C LEU A 5 11.35 -1.83 -6.54
N THR A 6 10.33 -2.64 -6.23
CA THR A 6 9.75 -3.58 -7.20
C THR A 6 8.72 -2.93 -8.12
N HIS A 7 8.08 -1.84 -7.71
CA HIS A 7 7.00 -1.18 -8.47
C HIS A 7 7.51 -0.02 -9.35
N LEU A 8 8.82 0.10 -9.53
CA LEU A 8 9.45 1.13 -10.37
C LEU A 8 10.36 0.47 -11.40
N ASP A 9 10.40 1.03 -12.61
CA ASP A 9 11.34 0.65 -13.65
C ASP A 9 12.74 1.27 -13.41
N ALA A 10 13.69 1.00 -14.31
CA ALA A 10 15.05 1.52 -14.24
C ALA A 10 15.15 3.05 -14.36
N HIS A 11 14.12 3.72 -14.86
CA HIS A 11 14.04 5.18 -15.00
C HIS A 11 13.25 5.82 -13.84
N GLY A 12 12.72 5.00 -12.90
CA GLY A 12 11.91 5.47 -11.77
C GLY A 12 10.44 5.69 -12.12
N HIS A 13 9.97 5.24 -13.28
CA HIS A 13 8.55 5.26 -13.62
C HIS A 13 7.81 4.10 -12.97
N ALA A 14 6.53 4.28 -12.66
CA ALA A 14 5.70 3.21 -12.12
C ALA A 14 5.58 2.04 -13.10
N ALA A 15 5.79 0.82 -12.62
CA ALA A 15 5.67 -0.42 -13.38
C ALA A 15 4.94 -1.48 -12.57
N MET A 16 4.02 -2.21 -13.21
CA MET A 16 3.34 -3.33 -12.57
C MET A 16 4.25 -4.55 -12.56
N VAL A 17 4.39 -5.18 -11.39
CA VAL A 17 5.20 -6.39 -11.24
C VAL A 17 4.47 -7.57 -11.87
N ASP A 18 5.14 -8.33 -12.72
CA ASP A 18 4.63 -9.62 -13.20
C ASP A 18 4.56 -10.63 -12.03
N VAL A 19 3.39 -11.23 -11.87
CA VAL A 19 3.09 -12.23 -10.84
C VAL A 19 2.58 -13.55 -11.43
N GLY A 20 2.62 -13.72 -12.75
CA GLY A 20 2.05 -14.88 -13.45
C GLY A 20 2.62 -16.23 -12.98
N ASP A 21 3.92 -16.27 -12.69
CA ASP A 21 4.61 -17.49 -12.22
C ASP A 21 4.44 -17.76 -10.71
N LYS A 22 3.74 -16.88 -9.97
CA LYS A 22 3.58 -17.05 -8.52
C LYS A 22 2.49 -18.08 -8.23
N ALA A 23 2.81 -19.03 -7.34
CA ALA A 23 1.83 -20.00 -6.87
C ALA A 23 0.61 -19.30 -6.23
N VAL A 24 -0.57 -19.78 -6.59
CA VAL A 24 -1.83 -19.31 -6.00
C VAL A 24 -1.90 -19.77 -4.55
N THR A 25 -2.06 -18.83 -3.62
CA THR A 25 -2.27 -19.09 -2.19
C THR A 25 -3.41 -18.22 -1.66
N SER A 26 -4.11 -18.69 -0.62
CA SER A 26 -5.05 -17.81 0.09
C SER A 26 -4.28 -16.73 0.85
N ARG A 27 -4.67 -15.47 0.66
CA ARG A 27 -4.03 -14.31 1.29
C ARG A 27 -5.10 -13.34 1.80
N THR A 28 -4.91 -12.80 2.99
CA THR A 28 -5.79 -11.80 3.59
C THR A 28 -4.94 -10.75 4.28
N ALA A 29 -5.37 -9.50 4.21
CA ALA A 29 -4.77 -8.38 4.93
C ALA A 29 -5.88 -7.54 5.56
N VAL A 30 -5.63 -7.02 6.76
CA VAL A 30 -6.51 -6.08 7.45
C VAL A 30 -5.74 -4.78 7.66
N ALA A 31 -6.33 -3.66 7.24
CA ALA A 31 -5.77 -2.33 7.45
C ALA A 31 -6.66 -1.53 8.41
N ARG A 32 -6.05 -0.59 9.15
CA ARG A 32 -6.74 0.39 9.99
C ARG A 32 -6.20 1.78 9.65
N GLY A 33 -7.07 2.77 9.67
CA GLY A 33 -6.72 4.18 9.66
C GLY A 33 -7.28 4.88 10.90
N GLU A 34 -6.70 6.02 11.26
CA GLU A 34 -7.25 6.92 12.26
C GLU A 34 -7.24 8.35 11.73
N VAL A 35 -8.23 9.13 12.17
CA VAL A 35 -8.30 10.57 11.86
C VAL A 35 -8.23 11.32 13.19
N ARG A 36 -7.14 12.05 13.39
CA ARG A 36 -7.01 12.95 14.52
C ARG A 36 -7.70 14.27 14.19
N MET A 37 -8.71 14.64 14.99
CA MET A 37 -9.47 15.87 14.80
C MET A 37 -9.74 16.57 16.14
N GLN A 38 -10.23 17.81 16.07
CA GLN A 38 -10.64 18.57 17.26
C GLN A 38 -11.93 17.96 17.85
N PRO A 39 -12.15 18.03 19.18
CA PRO A 39 -13.38 17.53 19.79
C PRO A 39 -14.64 18.16 19.20
N ARG A 40 -14.59 19.47 18.87
CA ARG A 40 -15.72 20.17 18.22
C ARG A 40 -16.05 19.62 16.83
N THR A 41 -15.07 19.07 16.11
CA THR A 41 -15.28 18.45 14.80
C THR A 41 -16.01 17.13 14.95
N LEU A 42 -15.64 16.34 15.97
CA LEU A 42 -16.36 15.11 16.30
C LEU A 42 -17.78 15.39 16.77
N ALA A 43 -17.99 16.43 17.58
CA ALA A 43 -19.30 16.83 18.08
C ALA A 43 -20.27 17.36 17.01
N ALA A 44 -19.79 17.63 15.79
CA ALA A 44 -20.59 18.15 14.68
C ALA A 44 -21.14 17.05 13.74
N ILE A 45 -20.83 15.78 14.01
CA ILE A 45 -21.34 14.58 13.32
C ILE A 45 -22.52 14.02 14.12
#